data_AF-A0A1M3KW08-F1
#
_entry.id   AF-A0A1M3KW08-F1
#
_cell.length_a   1.000
_cell.length_b   1.000
_cell.length_c   1.000
_cell.angle_alpha   90.00
_cell.angle_beta   90.00
_cell.angle_gamma   90.00
#
_symmetry.space_group_name_H-M   'P 1'
#
loop_
_entity.id
_entity.type
_entity.pdbx_description
1 polymer ?
#
loop_
_entity_poly.entity_id
_entity_poly.type
_entity_poly.pdbx_seq_one_letter_code
_entity_poly.pdbx_strand_id
1 'polypeptide(L)'
;MESENKLKAKVLRGRPKKEKEKLNCSINLKLTEKDFTSVKQKAEKLGMKATQYAREMVLKGSVKLRFSLEDLDLMRKLSGMANNLNQIARQANKSGLANTAMEVISITTRIKKLLDDR
;
A
#
# COMPACT_ATOMS: atom_id res chain seq x y z
N MET A 1 9.44 52.73 -48.72
CA MET A 1 10.28 52.47 -47.53
C MET A 1 9.44 52.92 -46.34
N GLU A 2 8.93 52.09 -45.44
CA GLU A 2 9.33 50.77 -44.91
C GLU A 2 8.03 50.06 -44.47
N SER A 3 7.68 48.95 -45.14
CA SER A 3 7.85 47.56 -44.68
C SER A 3 7.01 47.18 -43.46
N GLU A 4 5.94 46.46 -43.79
CA GLU A 4 5.17 45.54 -42.96
C GLU A 4 6.00 44.83 -41.88
N ASN A 5 5.52 44.84 -40.63
CA ASN A 5 5.70 43.67 -39.76
C ASN A 5 4.57 43.54 -38.74
N LYS A 6 3.34 43.37 -39.23
CA LYS A 6 2.30 42.73 -38.42
C LYS A 6 2.51 41.23 -38.57
N LEU A 7 3.28 40.64 -37.65
CA LEU A 7 3.31 39.20 -37.42
C LEU A 7 1.86 38.73 -37.35
N LYS A 8 1.38 38.14 -38.45
CA LYS A 8 0.04 37.58 -38.56
C LYS A 8 -0.03 36.42 -37.58
N ALA A 9 -0.51 36.70 -36.36
CA ALA A 9 -0.93 35.68 -35.42
C ALA A 9 -1.95 34.81 -36.18
N LYS A 10 -1.53 33.58 -36.49
CA LYS A 10 -2.29 32.63 -37.30
C LYS A 10 -3.59 32.37 -36.55
N VAL A 11 -4.67 33.02 -36.99
CA VAL A 11 -6.01 32.82 -36.43
C VAL A 11 -6.34 31.34 -36.65
N LEU A 12 -6.26 30.54 -35.59
CA LEU A 12 -6.64 29.13 -35.59
C LEU A 12 -8.16 29.06 -35.82
N ARG A 13 -8.58 29.11 -37.08
CA ARG A 13 -9.97 28.90 -37.48
C ARG A 13 -10.19 27.40 -37.63
N GLY A 14 -11.00 26.82 -36.74
CA GLY A 14 -11.35 25.41 -36.74
C GLY A 14 -11.77 24.90 -35.36
N ARG A 15 -12.25 23.65 -35.28
CA ARG A 15 -12.50 22.97 -34.00
C ARG A 15 -11.18 22.93 -33.20
N PRO A 16 -11.16 23.33 -31.92
CA PRO A 16 -9.97 23.26 -31.09
C PRO A 16 -9.31 21.89 -31.14
N LYS A 17 -7.97 21.88 -31.16
CA LYS A 17 -7.19 20.63 -31.11
C LYS A 17 -7.61 19.88 -29.84
N LYS A 18 -8.01 18.62 -30.01
CA LYS A 18 -8.53 17.78 -28.93
C LYS A 18 -7.41 17.57 -27.90
N GLU A 19 -7.49 18.24 -26.76
CA GLU A 19 -6.56 18.05 -25.65
C GLU A 19 -6.96 16.88 -24.76
N LYS A 20 -5.91 16.25 -24.19
CA LYS A 20 -5.87 15.12 -23.25
C LYS A 20 -6.59 13.84 -23.70
N GLU A 21 -6.01 12.72 -23.30
CA GLU A 21 -6.62 11.40 -23.47
C GLU A 21 -8.01 11.37 -22.83
N LYS A 22 -8.99 10.95 -23.62
CA LYS A 22 -10.35 10.76 -23.14
C LYS A 22 -10.40 9.51 -22.24
N LEU A 23 -11.26 9.56 -21.22
CA LEU A 23 -11.59 8.40 -20.40
C LEU A 23 -12.43 7.42 -21.22
N ASN A 24 -11.79 6.48 -21.90
CA ASN A 24 -12.46 5.54 -22.80
C ASN A 24 -12.76 4.17 -22.15
N CYS A 25 -12.09 3.84 -21.03
CA CYS A 25 -12.27 2.57 -20.33
C CYS A 25 -13.17 2.78 -19.10
N SER A 26 -14.28 2.04 -19.03
CA SER A 26 -15.23 2.09 -17.92
C SER A 26 -15.08 0.91 -16.97
N ILE A 27 -15.08 1.17 -15.66
CA ILE A 27 -15.23 0.16 -14.61
C ILE A 27 -16.64 0.34 -14.02
N ASN A 28 -17.50 -0.65 -14.16
CA ASN A 28 -18.87 -0.60 -13.63
C ASN A 28 -18.87 -0.95 -12.14
N LEU A 29 -19.15 0.04 -11.30
CA LEU A 29 -19.31 -0.12 -9.85
C LEU A 29 -20.78 0.02 -9.47
N LYS A 30 -21.40 -1.07 -9.01
CA LYS A 30 -22.75 -1.05 -8.43
C LYS A 30 -22.63 -0.92 -6.91
N LEU A 31 -23.34 0.03 -6.32
CA LEU A 31 -23.34 0.30 -4.88
C LEU A 31 -24.75 0.15 -4.34
N THR A 32 -24.85 -0.20 -3.06
CA THR A 32 -26.10 -0.02 -2.32
C THR A 32 -26.36 1.47 -2.09
N GLU A 33 -27.61 1.84 -1.76
CA GLU A 33 -27.96 3.24 -1.48
C GLU A 33 -27.15 3.82 -0.30
N LYS A 34 -26.89 3.00 0.72
CA LYS A 34 -26.07 3.35 1.89
C LYS A 34 -24.61 3.61 1.51
N ASP A 35 -24.03 2.75 0.67
CA ASP A 35 -22.63 2.89 0.23
C ASP A 35 -22.47 4.10 -0.69
N PHE A 36 -23.42 4.30 -1.61
CA PHE A 36 -23.44 5.48 -2.47
C PHE A 36 -23.54 6.78 -1.66
N THR A 37 -24.42 6.82 -0.66
CA THR A 37 -24.55 7.98 0.23
C THR A 37 -23.25 8.24 1.00
N SER A 38 -22.60 7.19 1.48
CA SER A 38 -21.31 7.30 2.18
C SER A 38 -20.20 7.86 1.26
N VAL A 39 -20.15 7.39 0.00
CA VAL A 39 -19.22 7.92 -1.01
C VAL A 39 -19.53 9.38 -1.34
N LYS A 40 -20.82 9.72 -1.49
CA LYS A 40 -21.29 11.09 -1.78
C LYS A 40 -20.90 12.06 -0.67
N GLN A 41 -21.15 11.72 0.59
CA GLN A 41 -20.79 12.56 1.74
C GLN A 41 -19.28 12.81 1.82
N LYS A 42 -18.46 11.80 1.53
CA LYS A 42 -16.99 11.95 1.50
C LYS A 42 -16.54 12.87 0.36
N ALA A 43 -17.18 12.75 -0.80
CA ALA A 43 -16.91 13.60 -1.96
C ALA A 43 -17.32 15.07 -1.70
N GLU A 44 -18.48 15.30 -1.08
CA GLU A 44 -18.97 16.63 -0.71
C GLU A 44 -18.03 17.35 0.25
N LYS A 45 -17.48 16.64 1.25
CA LYS A 45 -16.46 17.19 2.16
C LYS A 45 -15.21 17.71 1.44
N LEU A 46 -14.91 17.17 0.26
CA LEU A 46 -13.76 17.55 -0.55
C LEU A 46 -14.16 18.43 -1.76
N GLY A 47 -15.43 18.86 -1.84
CA GLY A 47 -15.93 19.71 -2.93
C GLY A 47 -15.88 19.04 -4.31
N MET A 48 -15.89 17.71 -4.39
CA MET A 48 -15.77 16.96 -5.64
C MET A 48 -16.98 16.06 -5.92
N LYS A 49 -17.12 15.61 -7.17
CA LYS A 49 -18.17 14.66 -7.55
C LYS A 49 -17.87 13.27 -7.00
N ALA A 50 -18.91 12.52 -6.63
CA ALA A 50 -18.79 11.14 -6.13
C ALA A 50 -17.97 10.23 -7.06
N THR A 51 -18.14 10.34 -8.39
CA THR A 51 -17.36 9.57 -9.37
C THR A 51 -15.89 9.97 -9.41
N GLN A 52 -15.59 11.26 -9.25
CA GLN A 52 -14.21 11.74 -9.19
C GLN A 52 -13.53 11.25 -7.91
N TYR A 53 -14.23 11.37 -6.78
CA TYR A 53 -13.76 10.82 -5.51
C TYR A 53 -13.49 9.31 -5.60
N ALA A 54 -14.44 8.53 -6.14
CA ALA A 54 -14.27 7.09 -6.30
C ALA A 54 -13.06 6.77 -7.20
N ARG A 55 -12.87 7.50 -8.29
CA ARG A 55 -11.71 7.34 -9.16
C ARG A 55 -10.40 7.65 -8.44
N GLU A 56 -10.34 8.74 -7.69
CA GLU A 56 -9.14 9.09 -6.92
C GLU A 56 -8.83 8.04 -5.84
N MET A 57 -9.85 7.51 -5.17
CA MET A 57 -9.69 6.42 -4.22
C MET A 57 -9.23 5.12 -4.88
N VAL A 58 -9.66 4.82 -6.11
CA VAL A 58 -9.18 3.64 -6.85
C VAL A 58 -7.73 3.81 -7.33
N LEU A 59 -7.33 5.03 -7.73
CA LEU A 59 -5.99 5.28 -8.26
C LEU A 59 -4.93 5.54 -7.17
N LYS A 60 -5.31 6.24 -6.10
CA LYS A 60 -4.40 6.72 -5.05
C LYS A 60 -4.66 6.05 -3.70
N GLY A 61 -5.85 5.49 -3.50
CA GLY A 61 -6.17 4.76 -2.28
C GLY A 61 -5.38 3.46 -2.25
N SER A 62 -4.87 3.12 -1.06
CA SER A 62 -4.23 1.83 -0.83
C SER A 62 -5.25 0.87 -0.22
N VAL A 63 -5.45 -0.27 -0.87
CA VAL A 63 -6.01 -1.44 -0.20
C VAL A 63 -4.85 -2.09 0.54
N LYS A 64 -4.74 -1.82 1.85
CA LYS A 64 -3.70 -2.46 2.66
C LYS A 64 -3.97 -3.96 2.71
N LEU A 65 -3.07 -4.76 2.15
CA LEU A 65 -2.99 -6.18 2.50
C LEU A 65 -2.77 -6.23 4.02
N ARG A 66 -3.57 -7.02 4.73
CA ARG A 66 -3.47 -7.09 6.20
C ARG A 66 -2.08 -7.56 6.65
N PHE A 67 -1.45 -8.41 5.86
CA PHE A 67 -0.06 -8.86 5.98
C PHE A 67 0.48 -9.10 4.57
N SER A 68 1.68 -8.61 4.26
CA SER A 68 2.40 -9.01 3.03
C SER A 68 2.85 -10.47 3.13
N LEU A 69 3.27 -11.08 2.02
CA LEU A 69 3.87 -12.42 2.06
C LEU A 69 5.14 -12.45 2.93
N GLU A 70 5.88 -11.35 2.96
CA GLU A 70 7.07 -11.17 3.79
C GLU A 70 6.70 -11.08 5.28
N ASP A 71 5.62 -10.37 5.62
CA ASP A 71 5.10 -10.29 7.00
C ASP A 71 4.69 -11.68 7.50
N LEU A 72 4.03 -12.48 6.65
CA LEU A 72 3.61 -13.84 6.99
C LEU A 72 4.82 -14.78 7.15
N ASP A 73 5.85 -14.64 6.31
CA ASP A 73 7.10 -15.39 6.43
C ASP A 73 7.84 -15.05 7.73
N LEU A 74 7.88 -13.76 8.10
CA LEU A 74 8.45 -13.29 9.37
C LEU A 74 7.68 -13.86 10.58
N MET A 75 6.34 -13.81 10.56
CA MET A 75 5.52 -14.38 11.63
C MET A 75 5.73 -15.89 11.79
N ARG A 76 5.90 -16.61 10.68
CA ARG A 76 6.20 -18.05 10.70
C ARG A 76 7.59 -18.32 11.28
N LYS A 77 8.60 -17.55 10.91
CA LYS A 77 9.96 -17.63 11.48
C LYS A 77 9.97 -17.35 12.98
N LEU A 78 9.27 -16.30 13.42
CA LEU A 78 9.12 -15.95 14.84
C LEU A 78 8.44 -17.07 15.64
N SER A 79 7.33 -17.61 15.12
CA SER A 79 6.64 -18.75 15.74
C SER A 79 7.56 -19.97 15.88
N GLY A 80 8.36 -20.28 14.85
CA GLY A 80 9.35 -21.36 14.90
C GLY A 80 10.41 -21.15 15.99
N MET A 81 10.93 -19.92 16.12
CA MET A 81 11.91 -19.59 17.16
C MET A 81 11.32 -19.63 18.57
N ALA A 82 10.07 -19.17 18.75
CA ALA A 82 9.37 -19.26 20.03
C ALA A 82 9.15 -20.73 20.46
N ASN A 83 8.82 -21.61 19.50
CA ASN A 83 8.71 -23.04 19.75
C ASN A 83 10.05 -23.64 20.16
N ASN A 84 11.13 -23.30 19.47
CA ASN A 84 12.48 -23.77 19.84
C ASN A 84 12.86 -23.31 21.25
N LEU A 85 12.59 -22.05 21.60
CA LEU A 85 12.85 -21.53 22.95
C LEU A 85 12.03 -22.28 24.02
N ASN A 86 10.76 -22.58 23.73
CA ASN A 86 9.92 -23.37 24.63
C ASN A 86 10.42 -24.81 24.81
N GLN A 87 10.99 -25.42 23.77
CA GLN A 87 11.61 -26.74 23.87
C GLN A 87 12.84 -26.71 24.77
N ILE A 88 13.71 -25.71 24.60
CA ILE A 88 14.90 -25.53 25.43
C ILE A 88 14.53 -25.27 26.89
N ALA A 89 13.54 -24.43 27.16
CA ALA A 89 13.06 -24.19 28.51
C ALA A 89 12.54 -25.49 29.18
N ARG A 90 11.80 -26.31 28.43
CA ARG A 90 11.35 -27.63 28.91
C ARG A 90 12.51 -28.59 29.16
N GLN A 91 13.55 -28.55 28.31
CA GLN A 91 14.75 -29.38 28.46
C GLN A 91 15.58 -28.93 29.66
N ALA A 92 15.81 -27.63 29.84
CA ALA A 92 16.50 -27.06 30.98
C ALA A 92 15.83 -27.43 32.32
N ASN A 93 14.50 -27.42 32.36
CA ASN A 93 13.73 -27.85 33.52
C ASN A 93 13.87 -29.35 33.83
N LYS A 94 14.21 -30.18 32.84
CA LYS A 94 14.38 -31.63 33.00
C LYS A 94 15.83 -32.05 33.29
N SER A 95 16.81 -31.40 32.66
CA SER A 95 18.22 -31.83 32.68
C SER A 95 19.21 -30.78 33.21
N GLY A 96 18.71 -29.66 33.72
CA GLY A 96 19.51 -28.56 34.26
C GLY A 96 19.97 -27.54 33.21
N LEU A 97 20.13 -26.28 33.63
CA LEU A 97 20.42 -25.14 32.75
C LEU A 97 21.78 -25.22 32.03
N ALA A 98 22.77 -25.88 32.63
CA ALA A 98 24.13 -25.95 32.07
C ALA A 98 24.18 -26.63 30.69
N ASN A 99 23.28 -27.58 30.44
CA ASN A 99 23.22 -28.32 29.18
C ASN A 99 22.48 -27.57 28.05
N THR A 100 21.83 -26.45 28.34
CA THR A 100 20.93 -25.73 27.40
C THR A 100 21.37 -24.30 27.10
N ALA A 101 22.38 -23.77 27.82
CA ALA A 101 22.83 -22.38 27.72
C ALA A 101 23.28 -21.98 26.30
N MET A 102 24.01 -22.86 25.59
CA MET A 102 24.50 -22.59 24.23
C MET A 102 23.35 -22.46 23.21
N GLU A 103 22.29 -23.26 23.35
CA GLU A 103 21.14 -23.21 22.45
C GLU A 103 20.32 -21.92 22.65
N VAL A 104 20.17 -21.47 23.90
CA VAL A 104 19.54 -20.18 24.22
C VAL A 104 20.30 -19.03 23.57
N ILE A 105 21.62 -18.99 23.72
CA ILE A 105 22.47 -17.92 23.15
C ILE A 105 22.33 -17.87 21.62
N SER A 106 22.30 -19.03 20.95
CA SER A 106 22.10 -19.13 19.50
C SER A 106 20.77 -18.52 19.05
N ILE A 107 19.67 -18.86 19.71
CA ILE A 107 18.34 -18.33 19.38
C ILE A 107 18.26 -16.83 19.67
N THR A 108 18.76 -16.37 20.81
CA THR A 108 18.76 -14.94 21.15
C THR A 108 19.54 -14.12 20.11
N THR A 109 20.66 -14.64 19.63
CA THR A 109 21.46 -13.99 18.58
C THR A 109 20.70 -13.91 17.25
N ARG A 110 19.97 -14.97 16.89
CA ARG A 110 19.16 -15.01 15.67
C ARG A 110 17.95 -14.09 15.73
N ILE A 111 17.32 -13.97 16.91
CA ILE A 111 16.23 -13.01 17.16
C ILE A 111 16.74 -11.58 17.01
N LYS A 112 17.91 -11.24 17.61
CA LYS A 112 18.52 -9.91 17.47
C LYS A 112 18.77 -9.56 16.01
N LYS A 113 19.39 -10.46 15.25
CA LYS A 113 19.67 -10.23 13.82
C LYS A 113 18.40 -9.96 13.00
N LEU A 114 17.31 -10.69 13.27
CA LEU A 114 16.03 -10.50 12.59
C LEU A 114 15.33 -9.19 12.96
N LEU A 115 15.65 -8.62 14.13
CA LEU A 115 15.09 -7.34 14.59
C LEU A 115 15.93 -6.14 14.13
N ASP A 116 17.25 -6.32 13.99
CA ASP A 116 18.20 -5.28 13.58
C ASP A 116 18.30 -5.11 12.05
N ASP A 117 17.89 -6.10 11.24
CA ASP A 117 17.83 -6.00 9.76
C ASP A 117 16.66 -5.11 9.25
N ARG A 118 16.22 -4.13 10.05
CA ARG A 118 15.09 -3.22 9.77
C ARG A 118 15.46 -1.75 9.82
#